data_AF-A0A4Q3WJ67-F1
#
_entry.id   AF-A0A4Q3WJ67-F1
#
_cell.length_a   1.000
_cell.length_b   1.000
_cell.length_c   1.000
_cell.angle_alpha   90.00
_cell.angle_beta   90.00
_cell.angle_gamma   90.00
#
_symmetry.space_group_name_H-M   'P 1'
#
loop_
_entity.id
_entity.type
_entity.pdbx_description
1 polymer ?
#
loop_
_entity_poly.entity_id
_entity_poly.type
_entity_poly.pdbx_seq_one_letter_code
_entity_poly.pdbx_strand_id
1 'polypeptide(L)' 'QVPMEVRPERAQSLGIRWIVDMARKRNEKTMTERLTNELLDAVAGRGGSFKKKEDVHKMAEANRAFAHYRW' A
#
# COMPACT_ATOMS: atom_id res chain seq x y z
N GLN A 1 -17.70 0.51 5.69
CA GLN A 1 -16.50 0.08 6.46
C GLN A 1 -16.16 1.19 7.44
N VAL A 2 -15.69 0.89 8.66
CA VAL A 2 -15.29 1.92 9.64
C VAL A 2 -13.79 2.22 9.47
N PRO A 3 -13.40 3.42 9.00
CA PRO A 3 -12.00 3.77 8.82
C PRO A 3 -11.32 3.93 10.18
N MET A 4 -10.06 3.52 10.25
CA MET A 4 -9.25 3.58 11.46
C MET A 4 -7.89 4.18 11.15
N GLU A 5 -7.46 5.11 12.01
CA GLU A 5 -6.10 5.62 11.96
C GLU A 5 -5.09 4.50 12.26
N VAL A 6 -4.04 4.46 11.45
CA VAL A 6 -3.00 3.42 11.50
C VAL A 6 -1.80 3.97 12.26
N ARG A 7 -1.38 3.25 13.31
CA ARG A 7 -0.16 3.57 14.06
C ARG A 7 1.09 3.52 13.16
N PRO A 8 2.11 4.36 13.38
CA PRO A 8 3.31 4.41 12.53
C PRO A 8 4.02 3.05 12.34
N GLU A 9 4.16 2.25 13.39
CA GLU A 9 4.78 0.91 13.34
C GLU A 9 4.03 -0.04 12.39
N ARG A 10 2.69 0.03 12.41
CA ARG A 10 1.84 -0.76 11.53
C ARG A 10 1.90 -0.24 10.10
N ALA A 11 2.02 1.08 9.91
CA ALA A 11 2.16 1.69 8.59
C ALA A 11 3.43 1.21 7.88
N GLN A 12 4.57 1.16 8.59
CA GLN A 12 5.82 0.62 8.04
C GLN A 12 5.68 -0.85 7.64
N SER A 13 5.11 -1.67 8.54
CA SER A 13 4.89 -3.10 8.28
C SER A 13 3.98 -3.34 7.07
N LEU A 14 2.92 -2.53 6.91
CA LEU A 14 2.01 -2.60 5.76
C LEU A 14 2.70 -2.19 4.46
N GLY A 15 3.50 -1.11 4.49
CA GLY A 15 4.25 -0.64 3.32
C GLY A 15 5.20 -1.71 2.79
N ILE A 16 6.02 -2.30 3.68
CA ILE A 16 6.95 -3.39 3.31
C ILE A 16 6.18 -4.58 2.73
N ARG A 17 5.09 -5.00 3.38
CA ARG A 17 4.26 -6.12 2.90
C ARG A 17 3.71 -5.86 1.50
N TRP A 18 3.18 -4.66 1.24
CA TRP A 18 2.63 -4.34 -0.08
C TRP A 18 3.68 -4.29 -1.18
N ILE A 19 4.89 -3.77 -0.90
CA ILE A 19 6.00 -3.78 -1.85
C ILE A 19 6.37 -5.22 -2.22
N VAL A 20 6.53 -6.10 -1.22
CA VAL A 20 6.88 -7.51 -1.46
C VAL A 20 5.78 -8.24 -2.23
N ASP A 21 4.51 -8.05 -1.84
CA ASP A 21 3.36 -8.69 -2.50
C ASP A 21 3.24 -8.25 -3.97
N MET A 22 3.49 -6.97 -4.25
CA MET A 22 3.39 -6.43 -5.62
C MET A 22 4.60 -6.82 -6.46
N ALA A 23 5.81 -6.78 -5.90
CA ALA A 23 7.01 -7.27 -6.57
C ALA A 23 6.85 -8.73 -7.01
N ARG A 24 6.27 -9.60 -6.17
CA ARG A 24 6.02 -11.02 -6.52
C ARG A 24 5.11 -11.22 -7.74
N LYS A 25 4.17 -10.29 -7.96
CA LYS A 25 3.20 -10.35 -9.07
C LYS A 25 3.75 -9.85 -10.40
N ARG A 26 4.95 -9.26 -10.41
CA ARG A 26 5.55 -8.76 -11.64
C ARG A 26 6.19 -9.89 -12.46
N ASN A 27 6.35 -9.64 -13.77
CA ASN A 27 6.75 -10.63 -14.76
C ASN A 27 8.27 -10.65 -15.07
N GLU A 28 9.11 -9.94 -14.31
CA GLU A 28 10.57 -9.97 -14.52
C GLU A 28 11.20 -11.32 -14.14
N LYS A 29 12.44 -11.56 -14.59
CA LYS A 29 13.11 -12.87 -14.47
C LYS A 29 13.51 -13.20 -13.03
N THR A 30 14.08 -12.24 -12.30
CA THR A 30 14.58 -12.47 -10.93
C THR A 30 13.83 -11.65 -9.89
N MET A 31 13.74 -12.16 -8.66
CA MET A 31 13.12 -11.41 -7.55
C MET A 31 13.85 -10.08 -7.28
N THR A 32 15.16 -10.03 -7.50
CA THR A 32 15.98 -8.82 -7.38
C THR A 32 15.52 -7.74 -8.36
N GLU A 33 15.32 -8.08 -9.63
CA GLU A 33 14.81 -7.15 -10.65
C GLU A 33 13.39 -6.70 -10.31
N ARG A 34 12.51 -7.63 -9.92
CA ARG A 34 11.12 -7.32 -9.53
C ARG A 34 11.08 -6.32 -8.38
N LEU A 35 11.86 -6.56 -7.33
CA LEU A 35 11.89 -5.72 -6.14
C LEU A 35 12.49 -4.34 -6.44
N THR A 36 13.58 -4.29 -7.20
CA THR A 36 14.24 -3.03 -7.58
C THR A 36 13.30 -2.18 -8.42
N ASN A 37 12.66 -2.77 -9.43
CA ASN A 37 11.71 -2.06 -10.29
C ASN A 37 10.49 -1.59 -9.50
N GLU A 38 9.93 -2.41 -8.61
CA GLU A 38 8.80 -2.00 -7.77
C GLU A 38 9.16 -0.87 -6.80
N LEU A 39 10.38 -0.88 -6.24
CA LEU A 39 10.87 0.21 -5.40
C LEU A 39 11.05 1.51 -6.18
N LEU A 40 11.67 1.44 -7.36
CA LEU A 40 11.83 2.61 -8.25
C LEU A 40 10.46 3.18 -8.67
N ASP A 41 9.52 2.29 -8.99
CA ASP A 41 8.15 2.67 -9.33
C ASP A 41 7.46 3.33 -8.14
N ALA A 42 7.55 2.76 -6.94
CA ALA A 42 6.94 3.31 -5.74
C ALA A 42 7.49 4.70 -5.38
N VAL A 43 8.80 4.92 -5.55
CA VAL A 43 9.44 6.24 -5.35
C VAL A 43 8.95 7.27 -6.36
N ALA A 44 8.73 6.85 -7.61
CA ALA A 44 8.15 7.70 -8.65
C ALA A 44 6.62 7.88 -8.55
N GLY A 45 5.99 7.43 -7.46
CA GLY A 45 4.54 7.53 -7.25
C GLY A 45 3.71 6.64 -8.18
N ARG A 46 4.31 5.58 -8.71
CA ARG A 46 3.68 4.61 -9.62
C ARG A 46 3.84 3.18 -9.08
N GLY A 47 3.37 2.20 -9.83
CA GLY A 47 3.46 0.78 -9.45
C GLY A 47 2.30 0.31 -8.58
N GLY A 48 2.25 -1.01 -8.35
CA GLY A 48 1.13 -1.65 -7.68
C GLY A 48 1.07 -1.30 -6.19
N SER A 49 2.23 -1.19 -5.55
CA SER A 49 2.35 -0.89 -4.12
C SER A 49 1.87 0.53 -3.79
N PHE A 50 2.25 1.52 -4.60
CA PHE A 50 1.77 2.90 -4.45
C PHE A 50 0.27 3.02 -4.72
N LYS A 51 -0.22 2.39 -5.80
CA LYS A 51 -1.66 2.36 -6.09
C LYS A 51 -2.47 1.77 -4.95
N LYS A 52 -2.00 0.67 -4.34
CA LYS A 52 -2.67 0.06 -3.18
C LYS A 52 -2.73 0.99 -1.97
N LYS A 53 -1.66 1.74 -1.71
CA LYS A 53 -1.66 2.79 -0.67
C LYS A 53 -2.73 3.83 -0.96
N GLU A 54 -2.79 4.32 -2.19
CA GLU A 54 -3.74 5.35 -2.61
C GLU A 54 -5.19 4.86 -2.55
N ASP A 55 -5.48 3.66 -3.04
CA ASP A 55 -6.82 3.04 -3.01
C ASP A 55 -7.32 2.87 -1.57
N VAL A 56 -6.44 2.43 -0.65
CA VAL A 56 -6.79 2.29 0.78
C VAL A 56 -7.04 3.66 1.41
N HIS A 57 -6.24 4.68 1.06
CA HIS A 57 -6.43 6.03 1.58
C HIS A 57 -7.74 6.65 1.09
N LYS A 58 -8.01 6.59 -0.22
CA LYS A 58 -9.28 7.06 -0.82
C LYS A 58 -10.49 6.33 -0.24
N MET A 59 -10.39 5.02 -0.02
CA MET A 59 -11.45 4.24 0.62
C MET A 59 -11.70 4.70 2.07
N ALA A 60 -10.64 5.04 2.81
CA ALA A 60 -10.77 5.59 4.16
C ALA A 60 -11.44 6.97 4.15
N GLU A 61 -11.06 7.85 3.23
CA GLU A 61 -11.68 9.17 3.06
C GLU A 61 -13.15 9.09 2.65
N ALA A 62 -13.48 8.21 1.70
CA ALA A 62 -14.86 7.98 1.27
C ALA A 62 -15.75 7.48 2.42
N ASN A 63 -15.18 6.71 3.36
CA ASN A 63 -15.90 6.21 4.52
C ASN A 63 -15.72 7.10 5.76
N ARG A 64 -15.15 8.32 5.64
CA ARG A 64 -14.88 9.22 6.78
C ARG A 64 -16.13 9.51 7.60
N ALA A 65 -17.30 9.57 6.97
CA ALA A 65 -18.58 9.75 7.64
C ALA A 65 -18.86 8.67 8.70
N PHE A 66 -18.37 7.43 8.52
CA PHE A 66 -18.58 6.31 9.44
C PHE A 66 -17.56 6.24 10.58
N ALA A 67 -16.64 7.21 10.72
CA ALA A 67 -15.60 7.20 11.75
C ALA A 67 -16.15 7.21 13.18
N HIS A 68 -17.40 7.65 13.37
CA HIS A 68 -18.08 7.68 14.67
C HIS A 68 -18.54 6.30 15.15
N TYR A 69 -18.62 5.29 14.28
CA TYR A 69 -18.95 3.90 14.66
C TYR A 69 -17.77 3.13 15.29
N ARG A 70 -16.71 3.83 15.71
CA ARG A 70 -15.50 3.23 16.31
C ARG A 70 -15.64 3.00 17.83
N TRP A 71 -16.80 3.33 18.40
CA TRP A 71 -17.16 3.10 19.80
C TRP A 71 -18.28 2.06 19.90
#